data_AF-A0A8S4QQQ1-F1
#
_entry.id   AF-A0A8S4QQQ1-F1
#
_cell.length_a   1.000
_cell.length_b   1.000
_cell.length_c   1.000
_cell.angle_alpha   90.00
_cell.angle_beta   90.00
_cell.angle_gamma   90.00
#
_symmetry.space_group_name_H-M   'P 1'
#
loop_
_entity.id
_entity.type
_entity.pdbx_description
1 polymer ?
#
loop_
_entity_poly.entity_id
_entity_poly.type
_entity_poly.pdbx_seq_one_letter_code
_entity_poly.pdbx_strand_id
1 'polypeptide(L)'
;MESNTGVSCDGVHDTIFSPKGGGTTSRLGVLCLISTDFWIYKYLRQIIKMYRQWLGTVLCFNILLLRVHSANNKFFPNIPTTDDLSVVRDSQHSDIDDDITDDESAAPIKMTHMRVRSKIAMRYAHTAITCNVYNPSRRPQEASFNVLLPETAFISGFTMTLGQETYDAYVKEKEVAKQIYNDAVAQGVSAAHVATKARDSNHFTIKFNVEGRTNATYRLRYEELLVRRKGVYNHAINLNPGTLVPKMDVVVHIKESQKITVLRVPELRTGNEIDPTENDAQNTKAVIVRGNNEREATVTFTPDLAEQKRLAEVYAAKSLQSADPYFANIGYDSGEEVNKNEGVLGQFIVQYDVDQPKNGEILVNDGYFVHFFAPSSLPPLSKYAVFVLDTSGSMAGNKIVQLTKAMNSILSDLNPRDYFSIIEFNTLVTVHDLKNVNNQTDNASPVPASPENIAAAKNIISGFYPSGGK
;
A
#
# COMPACT_ATOMS: atom_id res chain seq x y z
N MET A 1 -42.95 -3.38 23.27
CA MET A 1 -42.89 -4.29 22.11
C MET A 1 -41.67 -3.87 21.32
N GLU A 2 -40.57 -4.57 21.58
CA GLU A 2 -39.34 -4.44 20.81
C GLU A 2 -39.55 -5.04 19.41
N SER A 3 -39.09 -4.35 18.38
CA SER A 3 -38.73 -4.98 17.11
C SER A 3 -37.38 -4.40 16.69
N ASN A 4 -36.35 -5.10 17.15
CA ASN A 4 -34.95 -4.88 16.84
C ASN A 4 -34.69 -5.46 15.44
N THR A 5 -34.34 -4.62 14.47
CA THR A 5 -33.71 -5.06 13.20
C THR A 5 -32.46 -4.23 12.98
N GLY A 6 -31.43 -4.53 13.79
CA GLY A 6 -30.06 -4.10 13.53
C GLY A 6 -29.52 -4.82 12.30
N VAL A 7 -29.12 -4.06 11.29
CA VAL A 7 -28.32 -4.56 10.18
C VAL A 7 -26.88 -4.63 10.66
N SER A 8 -26.38 -5.86 10.83
CA SER A 8 -24.98 -6.16 11.13
C SER A 8 -24.14 -5.99 9.86
N CYS A 9 -23.06 -5.22 9.93
CA CYS A 9 -22.03 -5.15 8.90
C CYS A 9 -20.77 -5.86 9.43
N ASP A 10 -20.74 -7.19 9.30
CA ASP A 10 -19.57 -8.03 9.52
C ASP A 10 -19.44 -8.97 8.32
N GLY A 11 -18.31 -8.92 7.59
CA GLY A 11 -18.03 -9.83 6.47
C GLY A 11 -16.70 -9.57 5.77
N VAL A 12 -15.90 -10.63 5.59
CA VAL A 12 -14.71 -10.69 4.72
C VAL A 12 -15.22 -11.01 3.31
N HIS A 13 -14.95 -10.14 2.33
CA HIS A 13 -15.53 -10.26 0.99
C HIS A 13 -14.46 -10.15 -0.10
N ASP A 14 -14.47 -11.10 -1.04
CA ASP A 14 -13.49 -11.27 -2.13
C ASP A 14 -14.17 -11.01 -3.48
N THR A 15 -13.99 -11.67 -4.63
CA THR A 15 -14.80 -11.34 -5.86
C THR A 15 -14.82 -12.49 -6.89
N ILE A 16 -15.96 -12.82 -7.52
CA ILE A 16 -16.20 -13.79 -8.63
C ILE A 16 -16.63 -13.06 -9.94
N PHE A 17 -16.48 -13.61 -11.15
CA PHE A 17 -16.86 -12.97 -12.43
C PHE A 17 -17.78 -13.84 -13.31
N SER A 18 -18.60 -13.22 -14.18
CA SER A 18 -19.50 -13.90 -15.13
C SER A 18 -19.78 -13.04 -16.38
N PRO A 19 -19.95 -13.63 -17.59
CA PRO A 19 -20.26 -12.87 -18.82
C PRO A 19 -21.68 -12.28 -18.81
N LYS A 20 -21.86 -11.12 -19.45
CA LYS A 20 -23.19 -10.51 -19.70
C LYS A 20 -23.74 -10.93 -21.06
N GLY A 21 -24.93 -11.51 -21.05
CA GLY A 21 -25.75 -11.71 -22.25
C GLY A 21 -26.13 -13.18 -22.47
N GLY A 22 -27.41 -13.49 -22.25
CA GLY A 22 -27.96 -14.82 -22.51
C GLY A 22 -28.21 -15.06 -23.99
N GLY A 23 -28.00 -16.33 -24.40
CA GLY A 23 -28.61 -16.90 -25.59
C GLY A 23 -27.69 -17.07 -26.80
N THR A 24 -26.67 -17.93 -26.70
CA THR A 24 -26.35 -19.06 -27.60
C THR A 24 -24.94 -19.56 -27.29
N THR A 25 -24.81 -20.84 -26.90
CA THR A 25 -23.55 -21.59 -26.64
C THR A 25 -22.36 -20.73 -26.18
N SER A 26 -22.50 -20.13 -25.00
CA SER A 26 -21.49 -19.26 -24.39
C SER A 26 -20.47 -20.09 -23.61
N ARG A 27 -19.17 -19.94 -23.90
CA ARG A 27 -18.09 -20.47 -23.05
C ARG A 27 -18.18 -19.76 -21.71
N LEU A 28 -18.45 -20.49 -20.63
CA LEU A 28 -18.43 -19.95 -19.27
C LEU A 28 -16.98 -19.54 -18.95
N GLY A 29 -16.77 -18.27 -18.59
CA GLY A 29 -15.55 -17.75 -17.98
C GLY A 29 -15.82 -17.42 -16.52
N VAL A 30 -14.93 -17.83 -15.61
CA VAL A 30 -15.10 -17.72 -14.17
C VAL A 30 -13.78 -17.26 -13.56
N LEU A 31 -13.81 -16.26 -12.69
CA LEU A 31 -12.63 -15.51 -12.24
C LEU A 31 -12.81 -15.19 -10.75
N CYS A 32 -11.75 -15.15 -9.92
CA CYS A 32 -11.91 -15.14 -8.46
C CYS A 32 -10.77 -14.53 -7.62
N LEU A 33 -11.06 -13.69 -6.61
CA LEU A 33 -10.06 -13.03 -5.74
C LEU A 33 -9.92 -13.66 -4.35
N ILE A 34 -8.82 -13.36 -3.66
CA ILE A 34 -8.55 -13.65 -2.24
C ILE A 34 -8.17 -12.36 -1.46
N SER A 35 -8.86 -12.00 -0.37
CA SER A 35 -8.56 -10.94 0.60
C SER A 35 -8.57 -11.51 2.02
N THR A 36 -7.51 -11.29 2.79
CA THR A 36 -7.49 -11.69 4.21
C THR A 36 -7.54 -10.47 5.12
N ASP A 37 -8.59 -10.45 5.95
CA ASP A 37 -8.76 -9.81 7.26
C ASP A 37 -8.49 -8.32 7.43
N PHE A 38 -9.56 -7.53 7.61
CA PHE A 38 -9.49 -6.33 8.48
C PHE A 38 -10.84 -5.78 8.98
N TRP A 39 -11.60 -6.46 9.84
CA TRP A 39 -12.64 -5.76 10.64
C TRP A 39 -12.77 -6.23 12.10
N ILE A 40 -12.58 -7.52 12.40
CA ILE A 40 -12.75 -8.03 13.79
C ILE A 40 -11.61 -7.58 14.72
N TYR A 41 -10.37 -7.43 14.26
CA TYR A 41 -9.21 -7.13 15.14
C TYR A 41 -9.19 -5.71 15.72
N LYS A 42 -9.92 -4.75 15.12
CA LYS A 42 -9.91 -3.34 15.56
C LYS A 42 -10.99 -3.06 16.63
N TYR A 43 -12.15 -3.71 16.53
CA TYR A 43 -13.23 -3.60 17.53
C TYR A 43 -13.02 -4.55 18.72
N LEU A 44 -12.54 -5.78 18.50
CA LEU A 44 -12.27 -6.75 19.57
C LEU A 44 -11.10 -6.30 20.48
N ARG A 45 -10.15 -5.48 19.98
CA ARG A 45 -9.09 -4.86 20.79
C ARG A 45 -9.60 -3.79 21.77
N GLN A 46 -10.72 -3.12 21.49
CA GLN A 46 -11.35 -2.21 22.46
C GLN A 46 -12.12 -2.99 23.53
N ILE A 47 -12.83 -4.06 23.15
CA ILE A 47 -13.58 -4.89 24.10
C ILE A 47 -12.65 -5.72 25.00
N ILE A 48 -11.56 -6.27 24.46
CA ILE A 48 -10.52 -7.01 25.24
C ILE A 48 -9.71 -6.05 26.14
N LYS A 49 -9.49 -4.80 25.73
CA LYS A 49 -8.90 -3.77 26.62
C LYS A 49 -9.87 -3.39 27.76
N MET A 50 -11.17 -3.39 27.51
CA MET A 50 -12.18 -3.11 28.53
C MET A 50 -12.36 -4.29 29.51
N TYR A 51 -12.21 -5.54 29.05
CA TYR A 51 -12.28 -6.73 29.92
C TYR A 51 -10.96 -7.11 30.63
N ARG A 52 -9.79 -6.70 30.12
CA ARG A 52 -8.49 -6.90 30.80
C ARG A 52 -8.28 -6.00 32.02
N GLN A 53 -9.13 -5.01 32.25
CA GLN A 53 -9.09 -4.16 33.44
C GLN A 53 -9.83 -4.76 34.65
N TRP A 54 -10.54 -5.90 34.50
CA TRP A 54 -11.38 -6.49 35.58
C TRP A 54 -11.04 -7.93 35.99
N LEU A 55 -10.04 -8.58 35.38
CA LEU A 55 -9.62 -9.97 35.72
C LEU A 55 -8.16 -10.09 36.19
N GLY A 56 -7.46 -8.98 36.37
CA GLY A 56 -6.06 -8.94 36.83
C GLY A 56 -5.85 -9.12 38.34
N THR A 57 -6.91 -9.27 39.14
CA THR A 57 -6.83 -9.32 40.62
C THR A 57 -7.03 -10.70 41.25
N VAL A 58 -7.22 -11.78 40.47
CA VAL A 58 -7.49 -13.12 41.06
C VAL A 58 -6.48 -14.22 40.70
N LEU A 59 -5.48 -13.97 39.84
CA LEU A 59 -4.54 -15.02 39.42
C LEU A 59 -3.08 -14.75 39.78
N CYS A 60 -2.83 -14.27 41.01
CA CYS A 60 -1.49 -14.15 41.60
C CYS A 60 -1.25 -15.08 42.80
N PHE A 61 -2.07 -16.11 43.01
CA PHE A 61 -1.79 -17.14 44.01
C PHE A 61 -1.92 -18.52 43.38
N ASN A 62 -0.87 -19.33 43.53
CA ASN A 62 -0.64 -20.69 43.02
C ASN A 62 -0.01 -20.75 41.62
N ILE A 63 1.33 -20.68 41.58
CA ILE A 63 2.20 -21.78 41.12
C ILE A 63 3.59 -21.50 41.73
N LEU A 64 3.72 -21.92 42.98
CA LEU A 64 4.99 -22.33 43.58
C LEU A 64 4.70 -23.72 44.12
N LEU A 65 5.13 -24.77 43.43
CA LEU A 65 5.57 -26.05 43.99
C LEU A 65 5.87 -27.08 42.90
N LEU A 66 7.06 -27.67 43.06
CA LEU A 66 7.50 -29.01 42.69
C LEU A 66 8.16 -29.26 41.33
N ARG A 67 9.47 -29.52 41.47
CA ARG A 67 10.37 -30.23 40.55
C ARG A 67 10.62 -31.65 41.11
N VAL A 68 10.96 -32.57 40.19
CA VAL A 68 11.74 -33.84 40.31
C VAL A 68 11.01 -35.16 40.67
N HIS A 69 10.85 -36.08 39.70
CA HIS A 69 11.67 -37.32 39.52
C HIS A 69 11.20 -38.25 38.37
N SER A 70 12.16 -38.53 37.46
CA SER A 70 12.59 -39.82 36.86
C SER A 70 11.64 -40.81 36.11
N ALA A 71 11.99 -41.01 34.83
CA ALA A 71 12.18 -42.25 34.04
C ALA A 71 11.08 -43.34 33.92
N ASN A 72 10.61 -43.61 32.68
CA ASN A 72 11.11 -44.70 31.81
C ASN A 72 10.35 -44.82 30.47
N ASN A 73 11.06 -45.32 29.46
CA ASN A 73 10.69 -45.50 28.04
C ASN A 73 9.39 -46.29 27.76
N LYS A 74 8.67 -45.92 26.69
CA LYS A 74 8.69 -46.60 25.35
C LYS A 74 7.63 -46.04 24.37
N PHE A 75 8.03 -46.02 23.09
CA PHE A 75 7.23 -45.94 21.85
C PHE A 75 6.63 -44.59 21.43
N PHE A 76 7.19 -43.96 20.37
CA PHE A 76 6.60 -43.78 19.03
C PHE A 76 7.62 -43.06 18.10
N PRO A 77 7.83 -43.50 16.85
CA PRO A 77 8.71 -42.82 15.88
C PRO A 77 7.97 -41.74 15.05
N ASN A 78 8.70 -40.66 14.77
CA ASN A 78 8.64 -39.67 13.67
C ASN A 78 7.31 -39.31 12.97
N ILE A 79 7.00 -38.01 12.94
CA ILE A 79 6.26 -37.38 11.82
C ILE A 79 7.11 -36.19 11.30
N PRO A 80 7.76 -36.33 10.14
CA PRO A 80 8.24 -35.20 9.35
C PRO A 80 7.06 -34.56 8.60
N THR A 81 6.92 -33.24 8.65
CA THR A 81 6.05 -32.48 7.75
C THR A 81 6.70 -32.39 6.37
N THR A 82 6.23 -33.18 5.42
CA THR A 82 6.35 -32.91 3.98
C THR A 82 5.09 -32.18 3.55
N ASP A 83 5.21 -31.13 2.73
CA ASP A 83 4.31 -30.88 1.60
C ASP A 83 4.86 -29.73 0.75
N ASP A 84 5.52 -30.11 -0.35
CA ASP A 84 5.30 -29.48 -1.65
C ASP A 84 5.40 -30.60 -2.68
N LEU A 85 4.24 -31.09 -3.13
CA LEU A 85 4.11 -32.06 -4.21
C LEU A 85 3.98 -31.30 -5.53
N SER A 86 5.10 -31.18 -6.25
CA SER A 86 5.09 -30.93 -7.69
C SER A 86 4.71 -32.23 -8.41
N VAL A 87 3.63 -32.23 -9.18
CA VAL A 87 3.32 -33.34 -10.09
C VAL A 87 4.24 -33.25 -11.30
N VAL A 88 5.32 -34.04 -11.26
CA VAL A 88 6.02 -34.52 -12.46
C VAL A 88 5.16 -35.63 -13.05
N ARG A 89 4.75 -35.52 -14.31
CA ARG A 89 4.24 -36.67 -15.07
C ARG A 89 5.40 -37.33 -15.78
N ASP A 90 5.73 -38.53 -15.30
CA ASP A 90 6.59 -39.49 -15.96
C ASP A 90 5.77 -40.12 -17.12
N SER A 91 6.12 -39.80 -18.36
CA SER A 91 5.54 -40.42 -19.55
C SER A 91 6.33 -41.68 -19.86
N GLN A 92 5.72 -42.85 -19.63
CA GLN A 92 6.30 -44.10 -20.09
C GLN A 92 6.38 -44.14 -21.62
N HIS A 93 7.55 -44.57 -22.05
CA HIS A 93 8.00 -44.84 -23.40
C HIS A 93 7.01 -45.73 -24.18
N SER A 94 6.50 -45.21 -25.30
CA SER A 94 6.04 -46.04 -26.42
C SER A 94 6.62 -45.43 -27.68
N ASP A 95 7.60 -46.11 -28.26
CA ASP A 95 8.31 -45.72 -29.47
C ASP A 95 7.34 -45.65 -30.66
N ILE A 96 7.03 -44.43 -31.09
CA ILE A 96 6.57 -44.13 -32.45
C ILE A 96 7.27 -42.82 -32.83
N ASP A 97 8.20 -42.92 -33.79
CA ASP A 97 8.79 -41.78 -34.50
C ASP A 97 7.68 -40.85 -35.00
N ASP A 98 7.72 -39.56 -34.63
CA ASP A 98 7.40 -38.48 -35.56
C ASP A 98 7.74 -37.09 -34.98
N ASP A 99 8.62 -36.45 -35.74
CA ASP A 99 8.67 -35.03 -36.06
C ASP A 99 9.18 -34.00 -35.04
N ILE A 100 10.18 -33.28 -35.53
CA ILE A 100 10.85 -32.14 -34.91
C ILE A 100 9.84 -30.99 -34.87
N THR A 101 9.24 -30.71 -33.71
CA THR A 101 8.55 -29.43 -33.53
C THR A 101 9.50 -28.40 -32.97
N ASP A 102 9.91 -27.48 -33.83
CA ASP A 102 10.61 -26.23 -33.50
C ASP A 102 10.02 -25.59 -32.24
N ASP A 103 10.82 -25.55 -31.17
CA ASP A 103 10.56 -24.74 -29.97
C ASP A 103 10.82 -23.26 -30.30
N GLU A 104 9.95 -22.69 -31.13
CA GLU A 104 9.94 -21.25 -31.41
C GLU A 104 9.53 -20.55 -30.10
N SER A 105 10.52 -20.00 -29.39
CA SER A 105 10.33 -19.19 -28.19
C SER A 105 9.16 -18.22 -28.38
N ALA A 106 8.02 -18.52 -27.75
CA ALA A 106 6.79 -17.79 -27.98
C ALA A 106 6.96 -16.33 -27.53
N ALA A 107 6.91 -15.40 -28.48
CA ALA A 107 7.04 -13.97 -28.20
C ALA A 107 6.10 -13.53 -27.07
N PRO A 108 6.55 -12.73 -26.08
CA PRO A 108 5.77 -12.39 -24.91
C PRO A 108 4.62 -11.41 -25.24
N ILE A 109 3.60 -11.40 -24.39
CA ILE A 109 2.50 -10.43 -24.43
C ILE A 109 3.06 -9.00 -24.38
N LYS A 110 2.50 -8.12 -25.20
CA LYS A 110 2.92 -6.70 -25.28
C LYS A 110 1.81 -5.78 -24.82
N MET A 111 2.12 -4.85 -23.92
CA MET A 111 1.23 -3.73 -23.61
C MET A 111 1.35 -2.66 -24.69
N THR A 112 0.25 -2.34 -25.35
CA THR A 112 0.20 -1.36 -26.44
C THR A 112 -0.25 0.02 -25.96
N HIS A 113 -1.08 0.07 -24.92
CA HIS A 113 -1.61 1.31 -24.37
C HIS A 113 -1.88 1.17 -22.87
N MET A 114 -1.45 2.14 -22.07
CA MET A 114 -1.88 2.34 -20.69
C MET A 114 -2.52 3.72 -20.55
N ARG A 115 -3.74 3.76 -20.03
CA ARG A 115 -4.54 4.97 -19.82
C ARG A 115 -5.02 5.03 -18.39
N VAL A 116 -4.69 6.13 -17.71
CA VAL A 116 -5.22 6.43 -16.39
C VAL A 116 -6.14 7.65 -16.47
N ARG A 117 -7.35 7.51 -15.96
CA ARG A 117 -8.34 8.59 -15.88
C ARG A 117 -8.84 8.71 -14.46
N SER A 118 -8.54 9.82 -13.81
CA SER A 118 -9.05 10.15 -12.48
C SER A 118 -10.00 11.33 -12.55
N LYS A 119 -11.12 11.23 -11.84
CA LYS A 119 -12.09 12.31 -11.63
C LYS A 119 -12.18 12.54 -10.13
N ILE A 120 -11.76 13.72 -9.70
CA ILE A 120 -11.85 14.16 -8.32
C ILE A 120 -13.01 15.14 -8.23
N ALA A 121 -13.98 14.82 -7.38
CA ALA A 121 -15.08 15.70 -7.07
C ALA A 121 -15.27 15.76 -5.55
N MET A 122 -15.29 16.97 -4.97
CA MET A 122 -15.51 17.14 -3.53
C MET A 122 -14.56 16.27 -2.70
N ARG A 123 -13.25 16.30 -3.03
CA ARG A 123 -12.18 15.49 -2.41
C ARG A 123 -12.34 13.97 -2.59
N TYR A 124 -13.34 13.49 -3.32
CA TYR A 124 -13.53 12.07 -3.62
C TYR A 124 -13.01 11.76 -5.03
N ALA A 125 -12.06 10.84 -5.14
CA ALA A 125 -11.40 10.48 -6.39
C ALA A 125 -11.94 9.15 -6.93
N HIS A 126 -12.41 9.16 -8.18
CA HIS A 126 -12.68 7.95 -8.96
C HIS A 126 -11.60 7.77 -10.01
N THR A 127 -10.79 6.72 -9.86
CA THR A 127 -9.68 6.45 -10.79
C THR A 127 -9.91 5.18 -11.58
N ALA A 128 -9.70 5.24 -12.89
CA ALA A 128 -9.73 4.11 -13.79
C ALA A 128 -8.38 3.93 -14.49
N ILE A 129 -7.75 2.76 -14.31
CA ILE A 129 -6.58 2.33 -15.09
C ILE A 129 -7.07 1.37 -16.16
N THR A 130 -6.85 1.69 -17.42
CA THR A 130 -7.18 0.85 -18.57
C THR A 130 -5.88 0.51 -19.30
N CYS A 131 -5.61 -0.76 -19.56
CA CYS A 131 -4.54 -1.10 -20.48
C CYS A 131 -4.96 -2.10 -21.54
N ASN A 132 -4.34 -1.96 -22.70
CA ASN A 132 -4.54 -2.81 -23.86
C ASN A 132 -3.28 -3.64 -24.05
N VAL A 133 -3.46 -4.95 -24.22
CA VAL A 133 -2.38 -5.90 -24.46
C VAL A 133 -2.69 -6.74 -25.70
N TYR A 134 -1.63 -7.23 -26.33
CA TYR A 134 -1.69 -8.13 -27.47
C TYR A 134 -0.81 -9.35 -27.22
N ASN A 135 -1.34 -10.55 -27.43
CA ASN A 135 -0.57 -11.78 -27.43
C ASN A 135 -0.09 -12.10 -28.86
N PRO A 136 1.22 -11.93 -29.18
CA PRO A 136 1.74 -12.23 -30.51
C PRO A 136 1.95 -13.73 -30.76
N SER A 137 1.98 -14.56 -29.72
CA SER A 137 2.11 -16.01 -29.84
C SER A 137 0.88 -16.62 -30.51
N ARG A 138 1.05 -17.80 -31.12
CA ARG A 138 -0.07 -18.63 -31.57
C ARG A 138 -0.75 -19.36 -30.41
N ARG A 139 -0.03 -19.55 -29.29
CA ARG A 139 -0.53 -20.22 -28.09
C ARG A 139 -1.07 -19.19 -27.08
N PRO A 140 -2.07 -19.57 -26.26
CA PRO A 140 -2.48 -18.76 -25.13
C PRO A 140 -1.31 -18.49 -24.17
N GLN A 141 -1.27 -17.30 -23.56
CA GLN A 141 -0.24 -16.89 -22.61
C GLN A 141 -0.90 -16.25 -21.38
N GLU A 142 -0.38 -16.56 -20.19
CA GLU A 142 -0.76 -15.86 -18.96
C GLU A 142 -0.15 -14.45 -18.93
N ALA A 143 -0.98 -13.45 -18.70
CA ALA A 143 -0.59 -12.08 -18.40
C ALA A 143 -0.78 -11.80 -16.91
N SER A 144 0.10 -10.98 -16.34
CA SER A 144 -0.05 -10.46 -14.98
C SER A 144 -0.14 -8.94 -15.00
N PHE A 145 -1.09 -8.39 -14.24
CA PHE A 145 -1.22 -6.96 -14.02
C PHE A 145 -0.99 -6.65 -12.55
N ASN A 146 0.11 -5.95 -12.25
CA ASN A 146 0.47 -5.51 -10.91
C ASN A 146 0.05 -4.06 -10.74
N VAL A 147 -0.67 -3.76 -9.67
CA VAL A 147 -1.06 -2.40 -9.33
C VAL A 147 -0.85 -2.17 -7.85
N LEU A 148 -0.23 -1.04 -7.53
CA LEU A 148 -0.15 -0.53 -6.18
C LEU A 148 -1.25 0.52 -6.02
N LEU A 149 -2.16 0.33 -5.09
CA LEU A 149 -3.20 1.30 -4.76
C LEU A 149 -2.73 2.23 -3.61
N PRO A 150 -3.29 3.43 -3.51
CA PRO A 150 -3.21 4.20 -2.27
C PRO A 150 -3.78 3.39 -1.10
N GLU A 151 -3.22 3.54 0.10
CA GLU A 151 -3.67 2.80 1.29
C GLU A 151 -5.15 3.05 1.64
N THR A 152 -5.67 4.23 1.29
CA THR A 152 -7.06 4.63 1.55
C THR A 152 -8.01 4.25 0.41
N ALA A 153 -7.50 3.70 -0.68
CA ALA A 153 -8.30 3.36 -1.84
C ALA A 153 -8.92 1.96 -1.71
N PHE A 154 -10.08 1.78 -2.32
CA PHE A 154 -10.71 0.47 -2.49
C PHE A 154 -11.06 0.25 -3.95
N ILE A 155 -11.05 -1.02 -4.39
CA ILE A 155 -11.44 -1.40 -5.75
C ILE A 155 -12.96 -1.32 -5.87
N SER A 156 -13.47 -0.51 -6.80
CA SER A 156 -14.90 -0.38 -7.08
C SER A 156 -15.35 -1.17 -8.32
N GLY A 157 -14.40 -1.65 -9.13
CA GLY A 157 -14.69 -2.69 -10.10
C GLY A 157 -13.54 -2.98 -11.05
N PHE A 158 -13.54 -4.18 -11.60
CA PHE A 158 -12.58 -4.60 -12.61
C PHE A 158 -13.34 -5.20 -13.80
N THR A 159 -12.91 -4.88 -15.02
CA THR A 159 -13.54 -5.39 -16.24
C THR A 159 -12.46 -5.84 -17.20
N MET A 160 -12.61 -7.04 -17.78
CA MET A 160 -11.71 -7.58 -18.78
C MET A 160 -12.48 -7.82 -20.07
N THR A 161 -11.97 -7.32 -21.18
CA THR A 161 -12.51 -7.56 -22.52
C THR A 161 -11.52 -8.41 -23.30
N LEU A 162 -11.93 -9.61 -23.69
CA LEU A 162 -11.17 -10.53 -24.55
C LEU A 162 -11.88 -10.62 -25.89
N GLY A 163 -11.24 -10.13 -26.97
CA GLY A 163 -11.90 -10.03 -28.26
C GLY A 163 -13.16 -9.15 -28.21
N GLN A 164 -14.35 -9.74 -28.35
CA GLN A 164 -15.65 -9.04 -28.27
C GLN A 164 -16.38 -9.25 -26.95
N GLU A 165 -15.93 -10.18 -26.10
CA GLU A 165 -16.60 -10.50 -24.84
C GLU A 165 -16.05 -9.65 -23.70
N THR A 166 -16.93 -9.15 -22.84
CA THR A 166 -16.53 -8.41 -21.63
C THR A 166 -17.00 -9.15 -20.38
N TYR A 167 -16.06 -9.35 -19.46
CA TYR A 167 -16.23 -10.01 -18.18
C TYR A 167 -16.16 -8.97 -17.06
N ASP A 168 -17.20 -8.88 -16.25
CA ASP A 168 -17.29 -7.97 -15.09
C ASP A 168 -16.92 -8.71 -13.80
N ALA A 169 -16.14 -8.04 -12.95
CA ALA A 169 -15.82 -8.45 -11.58
C ALA A 169 -16.99 -8.24 -10.62
N TYR A 170 -17.29 -9.22 -9.76
CA TYR A 170 -18.29 -9.10 -8.68
C TYR A 170 -17.77 -9.51 -7.32
N VAL A 171 -17.89 -8.67 -6.30
CA VAL A 171 -17.33 -8.93 -4.94
C VAL A 171 -18.08 -10.09 -4.19
N LYS A 172 -17.37 -11.08 -3.61
CA LYS A 172 -17.78 -12.42 -3.12
C LYS A 172 -16.79 -13.01 -2.12
N GLU A 173 -17.18 -13.51 -0.95
CA GLU A 173 -16.28 -14.05 0.12
C GLU A 173 -15.11 -14.97 -0.29
N LYS A 174 -14.02 -14.93 0.50
CA LYS A 174 -12.73 -15.57 0.23
C LYS A 174 -12.73 -17.01 -0.19
N GLU A 175 -13.27 -17.86 0.65
CA GLU A 175 -13.21 -19.29 0.37
C GLU A 175 -14.13 -19.67 -0.78
N VAL A 176 -15.23 -18.94 -0.95
CA VAL A 176 -16.13 -19.07 -2.09
C VAL A 176 -15.40 -18.67 -3.38
N ALA A 177 -14.65 -17.57 -3.36
CA ALA A 177 -13.90 -17.12 -4.51
C ALA A 177 -12.75 -18.10 -4.85
N LYS A 178 -11.94 -18.51 -3.87
CA LYS A 178 -10.86 -19.50 -4.10
C LYS A 178 -11.37 -20.80 -4.73
N GLN A 179 -12.51 -21.31 -4.25
CA GLN A 179 -13.08 -22.56 -4.76
C GLN A 179 -13.52 -22.42 -6.23
N ILE A 180 -14.16 -21.31 -6.56
CA ILE A 180 -14.66 -21.03 -7.90
C ILE A 180 -13.52 -20.83 -8.91
N TYR A 181 -12.37 -20.29 -8.50
CA TYR A 181 -11.16 -20.26 -9.31
C TYR A 181 -10.66 -21.67 -9.65
N ASN A 182 -10.51 -22.52 -8.63
CA ASN A 182 -9.97 -23.87 -8.79
C ASN A 182 -10.86 -24.71 -9.71
N ASP A 183 -12.17 -24.61 -9.57
CA ASP A 183 -13.14 -25.33 -10.40
C ASP A 183 -13.05 -24.89 -11.88
N ALA A 184 -12.84 -23.61 -12.14
CA ALA A 184 -12.70 -23.06 -13.49
C ALA A 184 -11.40 -23.52 -14.18
N VAL A 185 -10.27 -23.46 -13.47
CA VAL A 185 -8.98 -23.94 -13.97
C VAL A 185 -9.03 -25.44 -14.27
N ALA A 186 -9.65 -26.24 -13.40
CA ALA A 186 -9.84 -27.68 -13.60
C ALA A 186 -10.67 -27.99 -14.86
N GLN A 187 -11.54 -27.08 -15.28
CA GLN A 187 -12.39 -27.21 -16.47
C GLN A 187 -11.73 -26.64 -17.75
N GLY A 188 -10.48 -26.16 -17.68
CA GLY A 188 -9.80 -25.54 -18.83
C GLY A 188 -10.39 -24.18 -19.25
N VAL A 189 -11.16 -23.57 -18.36
CA VAL A 189 -11.78 -22.25 -18.56
C VAL A 189 -10.78 -21.15 -18.18
N SER A 190 -10.73 -20.09 -18.97
CA SER A 190 -9.96 -18.90 -18.63
C SER A 190 -10.45 -18.29 -17.32
N ALA A 191 -9.57 -18.29 -16.32
CA ALA A 191 -9.80 -17.75 -14.98
C ALA A 191 -8.72 -16.73 -14.61
N ALA A 192 -9.00 -15.86 -13.64
CA ALA A 192 -8.00 -14.99 -13.03
C ALA A 192 -8.08 -15.03 -11.52
N HIS A 193 -6.93 -14.78 -10.92
CA HIS A 193 -6.75 -14.75 -9.49
C HIS A 193 -6.16 -13.42 -9.02
N VAL A 194 -6.59 -12.94 -7.87
CA VAL A 194 -5.96 -11.82 -7.16
C VAL A 194 -5.65 -12.22 -5.74
N ALA A 195 -4.41 -12.01 -5.33
CA ALA A 195 -3.93 -12.28 -3.98
C ALA A 195 -3.25 -11.04 -3.40
N THR A 196 -3.56 -10.72 -2.14
CA THR A 196 -2.85 -9.70 -1.35
C THR A 196 -1.90 -10.38 -0.35
N LYS A 197 -0.67 -9.88 -0.19
CA LYS A 197 0.20 -10.27 0.95
C LYS A 197 -0.20 -9.46 2.18
N ALA A 198 -0.17 -10.08 3.37
CA ALA A 198 -0.66 -9.48 4.63
C ALA A 198 0.08 -8.20 5.11
N ARG A 199 1.28 -7.92 4.58
CA ARG A 199 2.01 -6.67 4.82
C ARG A 199 1.86 -5.62 3.70
N ASP A 200 1.35 -6.03 2.53
CA ASP A 200 1.25 -5.24 1.29
C ASP A 200 -0.21 -5.20 0.80
N SER A 201 -1.14 -4.86 1.70
CA SER A 201 -2.60 -4.92 1.44
C SER A 201 -3.06 -4.01 0.28
N ASN A 202 -2.20 -3.12 -0.19
CA ASN A 202 -2.44 -2.23 -1.32
C ASN A 202 -1.78 -2.70 -2.63
N HIS A 203 -1.06 -3.83 -2.64
CA HIS A 203 -0.52 -4.41 -3.87
C HIS A 203 -1.46 -5.51 -4.39
N PHE A 204 -1.92 -5.34 -5.63
CA PHE A 204 -2.82 -6.28 -6.29
C PHE A 204 -2.16 -6.83 -7.55
N THR A 205 -2.03 -8.14 -7.62
CA THR A 205 -1.59 -8.85 -8.82
C THR A 205 -2.78 -9.57 -9.42
N ILE A 206 -3.15 -9.26 -10.66
CA ILE A 206 -4.22 -9.91 -11.41
C ILE A 206 -3.61 -10.75 -12.52
N LYS A 207 -3.79 -12.08 -12.47
CA LYS A 207 -3.27 -13.01 -13.49
C LYS A 207 -4.36 -13.52 -14.40
N PHE A 208 -4.28 -13.38 -15.71
CA PHE A 208 -5.33 -13.82 -16.64
C PHE A 208 -4.74 -14.43 -17.92
N ASN A 209 -5.46 -15.34 -18.55
CA ASN A 209 -5.04 -15.97 -19.80
C ASN A 209 -5.49 -15.13 -21.02
N VAL A 210 -4.58 -14.88 -21.96
CA VAL A 210 -4.86 -14.17 -23.22
C VAL A 210 -4.64 -15.14 -24.38
N GLU A 211 -5.67 -15.36 -25.20
CA GLU A 211 -5.60 -16.26 -26.35
C GLU A 211 -4.55 -15.80 -27.37
N GLY A 212 -3.95 -16.75 -28.08
CA GLY A 212 -2.95 -16.46 -29.11
C GLY A 212 -3.51 -15.57 -30.21
N ARG A 213 -2.72 -14.59 -30.68
CA ARG A 213 -3.11 -13.63 -31.74
C ARG A 213 -4.33 -12.77 -31.40
N THR A 214 -4.64 -12.57 -30.12
CA THR A 214 -5.77 -11.75 -29.68
C THR A 214 -5.35 -10.51 -28.89
N ASN A 215 -6.25 -9.52 -28.87
CA ASN A 215 -6.14 -8.35 -28.01
C ASN A 215 -6.99 -8.56 -26.75
N ALA A 216 -6.47 -8.08 -25.62
CA ALA A 216 -7.22 -7.96 -24.38
C ALA A 216 -7.17 -6.52 -23.89
N THR A 217 -8.29 -6.05 -23.32
CA THR A 217 -8.36 -4.77 -22.61
C THR A 217 -8.76 -5.06 -21.18
N TYR A 218 -7.99 -4.58 -20.21
CA TYR A 218 -8.37 -4.66 -18.81
C TYR A 218 -8.53 -3.27 -18.24
N ARG A 219 -9.53 -3.10 -17.38
CA ARG A 219 -9.84 -1.83 -16.74
C ARG A 219 -10.14 -2.05 -15.26
N LEU A 220 -9.28 -1.49 -14.42
CA LEU A 220 -9.45 -1.42 -12.98
C LEU A 220 -10.01 -0.05 -12.60
N ARG A 221 -11.03 -0.04 -11.74
CA ARG A 221 -11.59 1.16 -11.10
C ARG A 221 -11.38 1.06 -9.60
N TYR A 222 -10.87 2.13 -9.01
CA TYR A 222 -10.72 2.26 -7.57
C TYR A 222 -11.09 3.68 -7.15
N GLU A 223 -11.47 3.81 -5.89
CA GLU A 223 -12.03 5.03 -5.33
C GLU A 223 -11.38 5.34 -3.99
N GLU A 224 -11.21 6.62 -3.71
CA GLU A 224 -10.63 7.09 -2.45
C GLU A 224 -11.21 8.44 -2.03
N LEU A 225 -11.36 8.64 -0.72
CA LEU A 225 -11.53 9.95 -0.13
C LEU A 225 -10.15 10.53 0.17
N LEU A 226 -9.80 11.64 -0.49
CA LEU A 226 -8.50 12.28 -0.32
C LEU A 226 -8.36 12.88 1.08
N VAL A 227 -7.23 12.61 1.73
CA VAL A 227 -6.92 13.10 3.07
C VAL A 227 -6.02 14.32 2.96
N ARG A 228 -6.44 15.43 3.58
CA ARG A 228 -5.64 16.65 3.65
C ARG A 228 -4.52 16.47 4.67
N ARG A 229 -3.27 16.62 4.24
CA ARG A 229 -2.08 16.58 5.10
C ARG A 229 -1.16 17.75 4.76
N LYS A 230 -0.57 18.36 5.79
CA LYS A 230 0.33 19.54 5.62
C LYS A 230 -0.27 20.65 4.74
N GLY A 231 -1.58 20.85 4.86
CA GLY A 231 -2.28 21.92 4.14
C GLY A 231 -2.66 21.60 2.69
N VAL A 232 -2.48 20.38 2.20
CA VAL A 232 -2.78 20.02 0.80
C VAL A 232 -3.38 18.62 0.71
N TYR A 233 -4.07 18.34 -0.39
CA TYR A 233 -4.48 17.00 -0.80
C TYR A 233 -3.48 16.45 -1.81
N ASN A 234 -3.00 15.23 -1.58
CA ASN A 234 -2.16 14.49 -2.52
C ASN A 234 -3.00 13.38 -3.15
N HIS A 235 -3.26 13.48 -4.45
CA HIS A 235 -3.80 12.35 -5.22
C HIS A 235 -2.64 11.61 -5.88
N ALA A 236 -2.27 10.46 -5.31
CA ALA A 236 -1.14 9.66 -5.75
C ALA A 236 -1.61 8.51 -6.65
N ILE A 237 -1.00 8.40 -7.83
CA ILE A 237 -1.26 7.34 -8.79
C ILE A 237 0.05 6.58 -9.01
N ASN A 238 0.10 5.31 -8.63
CA ASN A 238 1.26 4.47 -8.90
C ASN A 238 1.26 4.04 -10.37
N LEU A 239 2.33 4.39 -11.09
CA LEU A 239 2.53 4.06 -12.50
C LEU A 239 3.55 2.92 -12.60
N ASN A 240 3.04 1.69 -12.74
CA ASN A 240 3.85 0.50 -12.92
C ASN A 240 3.31 -0.40 -14.04
N PRO A 241 3.51 -0.02 -15.33
CA PRO A 241 3.17 -0.89 -16.45
C PRO A 241 4.02 -2.17 -16.58
N GLY A 242 5.11 -2.32 -15.81
CA GLY A 242 6.02 -3.47 -15.89
C GLY A 242 6.88 -3.53 -17.17
N THR A 243 6.51 -2.82 -18.23
CA THR A 243 7.27 -2.66 -19.48
C THR A 243 7.07 -1.26 -20.05
N LEU A 244 7.92 -0.83 -20.98
CA LEU A 244 7.70 0.42 -21.71
C LEU A 244 6.46 0.30 -22.61
N VAL A 245 5.60 1.32 -22.57
CA VAL A 245 4.31 1.30 -23.26
C VAL A 245 4.34 2.30 -24.43
N PRO A 246 4.04 1.89 -25.67
CA PRO A 246 4.05 2.77 -26.83
C PRO A 246 3.15 4.01 -26.69
N LYS A 247 2.02 3.85 -26.01
CA LYS A 247 1.10 4.94 -25.70
C LYS A 247 0.78 4.94 -24.21
N MET A 248 1.08 6.04 -23.53
CA MET A 248 0.73 6.25 -22.13
C MET A 248 0.06 7.60 -21.96
N ASP A 249 -1.11 7.62 -21.30
CA ASP A 249 -1.79 8.87 -20.95
C ASP A 249 -2.40 8.81 -19.55
N VAL A 250 -2.10 9.84 -18.75
CA VAL A 250 -2.69 10.07 -17.43
C VAL A 250 -3.45 11.38 -17.49
N VAL A 251 -4.73 11.36 -17.14
CA VAL A 251 -5.54 12.57 -17.03
C VAL A 251 -6.30 12.59 -15.73
N VAL A 252 -6.11 13.67 -14.97
CA VAL A 252 -6.80 13.93 -13.70
C VAL A 252 -7.67 15.16 -13.90
N HIS A 253 -8.98 15.00 -13.73
CA HIS A 253 -9.93 16.09 -13.76
C HIS A 253 -10.41 16.37 -12.34
N ILE A 254 -10.24 17.60 -11.89
CA ILE A 254 -10.60 18.07 -10.54
C ILE A 254 -11.79 19.00 -10.69
N LYS A 255 -12.83 18.78 -9.87
CA LYS A 255 -14.00 19.64 -9.74
C LYS A 255 -14.38 19.82 -8.28
N GLU A 256 -14.22 21.03 -7.77
CA GLU A 256 -14.47 21.34 -6.37
C GLU A 256 -15.63 22.33 -6.21
N SER A 257 -16.25 22.30 -5.04
CA SER A 257 -17.27 23.26 -4.64
C SER A 257 -16.66 24.63 -4.30
N GLN A 258 -15.43 24.63 -3.79
CA GLN A 258 -14.61 25.80 -3.48
C GLN A 258 -13.54 26.04 -4.55
N LYS A 259 -13.00 27.26 -4.60
CA LYS A 259 -11.92 27.63 -5.53
C LYS A 259 -10.67 26.82 -5.24
N ILE A 260 -10.00 26.33 -6.29
CA ILE A 260 -8.72 25.62 -6.22
C ILE A 260 -7.61 26.65 -6.02
N THR A 261 -7.01 26.69 -4.84
CA THR A 261 -5.98 27.67 -4.45
C THR A 261 -4.59 27.20 -4.83
N VAL A 262 -4.27 25.94 -4.54
CA VAL A 262 -3.00 25.29 -4.87
C VAL A 262 -3.27 24.25 -5.96
N LEU A 263 -2.41 24.19 -6.98
CA LEU A 263 -2.41 23.08 -7.94
C LEU A 263 -1.02 22.94 -8.54
N ARG A 264 -0.39 21.79 -8.31
CA ARG A 264 0.93 21.46 -8.83
C ARG A 264 1.09 19.97 -9.02
N VAL A 265 2.07 19.60 -9.83
CA VAL A 265 2.42 18.22 -10.13
C VAL A 265 3.92 18.09 -9.92
N PRO A 266 4.40 17.63 -8.76
CA PRO A 266 5.81 17.38 -8.56
C PRO A 266 6.33 16.31 -9.54
N GLU A 267 7.65 16.28 -9.74
CA GLU A 267 8.34 15.16 -10.39
C GLU A 267 7.95 13.81 -9.77
N LEU A 268 7.99 12.74 -10.57
CA LEU A 268 7.62 11.41 -10.10
C LEU A 268 8.51 10.98 -8.94
N ARG A 269 7.89 10.28 -7.98
CA ARG A 269 8.53 9.88 -6.72
C ARG A 269 8.66 8.37 -6.64
N THR A 270 9.65 7.88 -5.91
CA THR A 270 9.62 6.49 -5.45
C THR A 270 8.63 6.36 -4.30
N GLY A 271 7.98 5.20 -4.16
CA GLY A 271 6.90 4.99 -3.19
C GLY A 271 7.31 5.16 -1.72
N ASN A 272 8.61 5.22 -1.44
CA ASN A 272 9.17 5.38 -0.09
C ASN A 272 9.54 6.84 0.25
N GLU A 273 9.31 7.79 -0.66
CA GLU A 273 9.57 9.21 -0.40
C GLU A 273 8.50 9.82 0.52
N ILE A 274 8.91 10.81 1.33
CA ILE A 274 7.97 11.64 2.10
C ILE A 274 7.05 12.40 1.14
N ASP A 275 5.84 12.74 1.59
CA ASP A 275 4.91 13.62 0.87
C ASP A 275 5.61 14.84 0.24
N PRO A 276 5.28 15.21 -1.01
CA PRO A 276 5.90 16.33 -1.69
C PRO A 276 5.67 17.66 -0.97
N THR A 277 6.75 18.42 -0.84
CA THR A 277 6.83 19.76 -0.25
C THR A 277 6.84 20.82 -1.34
N GLU A 278 6.62 22.09 -0.99
CA GLU A 278 6.66 23.21 -1.93
C GLU A 278 7.99 23.35 -2.70
N ASN A 279 9.09 22.82 -2.15
CA ASN A 279 10.41 22.86 -2.76
C ASN A 279 10.62 21.80 -3.85
N ASP A 280 9.76 20.79 -3.94
CA ASP A 280 9.88 19.75 -4.97
C ASP A 280 9.62 20.34 -6.36
N ALA A 281 10.50 20.00 -7.31
CA ALA A 281 10.43 20.49 -8.68
C ALA A 281 9.11 20.10 -9.36
N GLN A 282 8.55 21.02 -10.13
CA GLN A 282 7.37 20.79 -10.96
C GLN A 282 7.73 19.87 -12.13
N ASN A 283 6.90 18.86 -12.38
CA ASN A 283 6.99 18.01 -13.55
C ASN A 283 6.70 18.81 -14.81
N THR A 284 7.76 19.03 -15.60
CA THR A 284 7.70 19.83 -16.84
C THR A 284 6.92 19.16 -17.98
N LYS A 285 6.69 17.84 -17.89
CA LYS A 285 5.92 17.05 -18.86
C LYS A 285 4.43 16.96 -18.49
N ALA A 286 4.04 17.44 -17.30
CA ALA A 286 2.65 17.53 -16.90
C ALA A 286 2.07 18.90 -17.31
N VAL A 287 0.95 18.87 -18.05
CA VAL A 287 0.22 20.06 -18.47
C VAL A 287 -0.96 20.29 -17.54
N ILE A 288 -1.06 21.49 -16.99
CA ILE A 288 -2.14 21.92 -16.11
C ILE A 288 -3.01 22.95 -16.84
N VAL A 289 -4.30 22.66 -16.98
CA VAL A 289 -5.30 23.58 -17.55
C VAL A 289 -6.35 23.86 -16.49
N ARG A 290 -6.46 25.11 -16.03
CA ARG A 290 -7.51 25.54 -15.10
C ARG A 290 -8.76 25.97 -15.88
N GLY A 291 -9.93 25.65 -15.35
CA GLY A 291 -11.21 26.09 -15.88
C GLY A 291 -11.53 27.55 -15.52
N ASN A 292 -12.47 28.15 -16.25
CA ASN A 292 -12.79 29.58 -16.14
C ASN A 292 -13.33 30.01 -14.76
N ASN A 293 -13.91 29.09 -14.00
CA ASN A 293 -14.50 29.36 -12.68
C ASN A 293 -13.54 29.10 -11.52
N GLU A 294 -12.27 28.74 -11.80
CA GLU A 294 -11.23 28.41 -10.82
C GLU A 294 -11.56 27.23 -9.88
N ARG A 295 -12.68 26.53 -10.12
CA ARG A 295 -13.15 25.36 -9.36
C ARG A 295 -12.92 24.05 -10.10
N GLU A 296 -12.53 24.14 -11.37
CA GLU A 296 -12.23 23.01 -12.21
C GLU A 296 -10.80 23.10 -12.73
N ALA A 297 -10.14 21.96 -12.83
CA ALA A 297 -8.83 21.87 -13.47
C ALA A 297 -8.63 20.50 -14.11
N THR A 298 -7.82 20.45 -15.16
CA THR A 298 -7.41 19.21 -15.81
C THR A 298 -5.90 19.14 -15.87
N VAL A 299 -5.34 18.06 -15.35
CA VAL A 299 -3.93 17.71 -15.43
C VAL A 299 -3.77 16.60 -16.44
N THR A 300 -2.84 16.76 -17.39
CA THR A 300 -2.51 15.74 -18.40
C THR A 300 -1.03 15.43 -18.37
N PHE A 301 -0.68 14.15 -18.42
CA PHE A 301 0.68 13.66 -18.51
C PHE A 301 0.75 12.54 -19.55
N THR A 302 1.55 12.73 -20.59
CA THR A 302 1.68 11.80 -21.73
C THR A 302 3.16 11.51 -22.01
N PRO A 303 3.82 10.68 -21.20
CA PRO A 303 5.24 10.41 -21.36
C PRO A 303 5.48 9.55 -22.61
N ASP A 304 6.35 10.02 -23.49
CA ASP A 304 6.87 9.21 -24.60
C ASP A 304 7.83 8.12 -24.09
N LEU A 305 8.29 7.25 -24.99
CA LEU A 305 9.19 6.14 -24.62
C LEU A 305 10.54 6.61 -24.06
N ALA A 306 11.03 7.79 -24.47
CA ALA A 306 12.29 8.33 -23.95
C ALA A 306 12.12 8.83 -22.52
N GLU A 307 11.00 9.52 -22.25
CA GLU A 307 10.65 9.98 -20.92
C GLU A 307 10.35 8.80 -19.97
N GLN A 308 9.66 7.76 -20.44
CA GLN A 308 9.44 6.55 -19.65
C GLN A 308 10.77 5.89 -19.23
N LYS A 309 11.75 5.79 -20.15
CA LYS A 309 13.10 5.28 -19.83
C LYS A 309 13.82 6.15 -18.79
N ARG A 310 13.81 7.47 -19.00
CA ARG A 310 14.41 8.43 -18.04
C ARG A 310 13.82 8.26 -16.64
N LEU A 311 12.49 8.13 -16.54
CA LEU A 311 11.80 7.98 -15.26
C LEU A 311 12.12 6.64 -14.58
N ALA A 312 12.17 5.54 -15.34
CA ALA A 312 12.57 4.24 -14.82
C ALA A 312 14.01 4.25 -14.28
N GLU A 313 14.94 4.91 -14.98
CA GLU A 313 16.33 5.09 -14.51
C GLU A 313 16.40 5.91 -13.21
N VAL A 314 15.63 7.01 -13.12
CA VAL A 314 15.54 7.82 -11.89
C VAL A 314 14.96 7.00 -10.74
N TYR A 315 13.92 6.21 -10.98
CA TYR A 315 13.32 5.34 -9.98
C TYR A 315 14.33 4.32 -9.47
N ALA A 316 15.03 3.62 -10.37
CA ALA A 316 16.06 2.64 -10.02
C ALA A 316 17.20 3.27 -9.20
N ALA A 317 17.72 4.42 -9.63
CA ALA A 317 18.78 5.13 -8.91
C ALA A 317 18.36 5.56 -7.50
N LYS A 318 17.15 6.10 -7.33
CA LYS A 318 16.62 6.49 -6.02
C LYS A 318 16.34 5.29 -5.11
N SER A 319 15.92 4.16 -5.67
CA SER A 319 15.66 2.93 -4.92
C SER A 319 16.94 2.34 -4.31
N LEU A 320 18.09 2.55 -4.97
CA LEU A 320 19.40 2.17 -4.44
C LEU A 320 19.91 3.15 -3.37
N GLN A 321 19.58 4.44 -3.46
CA GLN A 321 20.02 5.46 -2.50
C GLN A 321 19.38 5.35 -1.11
N SER A 322 18.27 4.62 -0.96
CA SER A 322 17.71 4.31 0.37
C SER A 322 18.60 3.40 1.24
N ALA A 323 19.66 2.82 0.67
CA ALA A 323 20.76 2.19 1.42
C ALA A 323 21.88 3.23 1.65
N ASP A 324 22.09 3.64 2.90
CA ASP A 324 23.19 4.54 3.27
C ASP A 324 24.54 3.95 2.84
N PRO A 325 25.38 4.65 2.05
CA PRO A 325 26.67 4.14 1.60
C PRO A 325 27.65 3.85 2.75
N TYR A 326 27.45 4.43 3.94
CA TYR A 326 28.27 4.12 5.12
C TYR A 326 27.93 2.76 5.75
N PHE A 327 26.75 2.21 5.44
CA PHE A 327 26.24 0.95 5.97
C PHE A 327 26.01 -0.13 4.91
N ALA A 328 26.40 0.12 3.65
CA ALA A 328 26.31 -0.84 2.54
C ALA A 328 27.03 -2.18 2.83
N ASN A 329 28.03 -2.17 3.72
CA ASN A 329 28.75 -3.38 4.14
C ASN A 329 28.08 -4.17 5.27
N ILE A 330 26.92 -3.74 5.78
CA ILE A 330 26.21 -4.43 6.88
C ILE A 330 24.91 -5.07 6.38
N GLY A 331 25.04 -5.96 5.39
CA GLY A 331 24.26 -7.20 5.25
C GLY A 331 22.73 -7.15 5.10
N TYR A 332 22.09 -5.99 5.06
CA TYR A 332 20.71 -5.87 4.55
C TYR A 332 20.77 -5.51 3.08
N ASP A 333 21.21 -6.49 2.30
CA ASP A 333 20.94 -6.56 0.88
C ASP A 333 19.41 -6.65 0.74
N SER A 334 18.74 -5.53 0.48
CA SER A 334 17.44 -5.59 -0.19
C SER A 334 17.74 -6.00 -1.63
N GLY A 335 18.14 -7.25 -1.83
CA GLY A 335 18.60 -7.83 -3.09
C GLY A 335 17.50 -7.97 -4.15
N GLU A 336 16.46 -7.15 -4.10
CA GLU A 336 15.65 -6.90 -5.28
C GLU A 336 16.48 -5.97 -6.18
N GLU A 337 17.30 -6.57 -7.04
CA GLU A 337 17.78 -5.90 -8.24
C GLU A 337 16.56 -5.33 -8.95
N VAL A 338 16.31 -4.03 -8.79
CA VAL A 338 15.27 -3.34 -9.57
C VAL A 338 15.72 -3.43 -11.03
N ASN A 339 15.10 -4.35 -11.75
CA ASN A 339 15.44 -4.60 -13.13
C ASN A 339 15.17 -3.31 -13.91
N LYS A 340 16.21 -2.72 -14.49
CA LYS A 340 16.13 -1.44 -15.22
C LYS A 340 15.17 -1.49 -16.44
N ASN A 341 14.74 -2.69 -16.83
CA ASN A 341 13.76 -2.92 -17.88
C ASN A 341 12.32 -3.08 -17.37
N GLU A 342 12.11 -3.13 -16.05
CA GLU A 342 10.77 -3.07 -15.46
C GLU A 342 10.24 -1.65 -15.65
N GLY A 343 9.12 -1.51 -16.35
CA GLY A 343 8.46 -0.23 -16.64
C GLY A 343 7.92 0.50 -15.41
N VAL A 344 8.49 0.33 -14.22
CA VAL A 344 8.11 1.07 -13.02
C VAL A 344 8.53 2.53 -13.19
N LEU A 345 7.56 3.44 -13.21
CA LEU A 345 7.82 4.88 -13.35
C LEU A 345 7.76 5.60 -11.99
N GLY A 346 7.09 5.00 -11.00
CA GLY A 346 6.90 5.57 -9.67
C GLY A 346 5.53 6.20 -9.45
N GLN A 347 5.44 7.10 -8.48
CA GLN A 347 4.21 7.81 -8.10
C GLN A 347 4.05 9.11 -8.87
N PHE A 348 2.98 9.20 -9.64
CA PHE A 348 2.49 10.46 -10.21
C PHE A 348 1.53 11.11 -9.21
N ILE A 349 1.91 12.27 -8.68
CA ILE A 349 1.14 12.97 -7.65
C ILE A 349 0.56 14.25 -8.23
N VAL A 350 -0.76 14.42 -8.08
CA VAL A 350 -1.40 15.73 -8.27
C VAL A 350 -1.69 16.30 -6.89
N GLN A 351 -1.01 17.40 -6.57
CA GLN A 351 -1.18 18.11 -5.31
C GLN A 351 -2.06 19.32 -5.52
N TYR A 352 -3.12 19.45 -4.71
CA TYR A 352 -4.00 20.60 -4.77
C TYR A 352 -4.56 20.96 -3.40
N ASP A 353 -5.08 22.17 -3.26
CA ASP A 353 -5.87 22.59 -2.10
C ASP A 353 -6.98 23.52 -2.58
N VAL A 354 -7.95 23.76 -1.70
CA VAL A 354 -9.07 24.66 -1.97
C VAL A 354 -9.22 25.72 -0.89
N ASP A 355 -9.93 26.78 -1.24
CA ASP A 355 -10.36 27.79 -0.28
C ASP A 355 -11.13 27.14 0.87
N GLN A 356 -10.83 27.56 2.10
CA GLN A 356 -11.44 27.06 3.32
C GLN A 356 -12.39 28.12 3.90
N PRO A 357 -13.71 27.90 3.82
CA PRO A 357 -14.67 28.77 4.50
C PRO A 357 -14.45 28.74 6.01
N LYS A 358 -14.58 29.89 6.67
CA LYS A 358 -14.35 30.04 8.12
C LYS A 358 -15.19 29.08 8.97
N ASN A 359 -16.40 28.77 8.54
CA ASN A 359 -17.36 27.93 9.26
C ASN A 359 -17.38 26.48 8.76
N GLY A 360 -16.42 26.08 7.93
CA GLY A 360 -16.47 24.81 7.21
C GLY A 360 -17.45 24.83 6.03
N GLU A 361 -17.58 23.68 5.39
CA GLU A 361 -18.38 23.47 4.19
C GLU A 361 -19.26 22.23 4.40
N ILE A 362 -20.58 22.40 4.28
CA ILE A 362 -21.54 21.30 4.30
C ILE A 362 -22.12 21.17 2.90
N LEU A 363 -21.98 19.98 2.32
CA LEU A 363 -22.60 19.63 1.03
C LEU A 363 -23.63 18.54 1.28
N VAL A 364 -24.83 18.70 0.72
CA VAL A 364 -25.94 17.75 0.86
C VAL A 364 -26.37 17.32 -0.54
N ASN A 365 -26.48 16.01 -0.75
CA ASN A 365 -26.98 15.43 -1.99
C ASN A 365 -27.71 14.11 -1.72
N ASP A 366 -28.92 13.94 -2.25
CA ASP A 366 -29.71 12.70 -2.20
C ASP A 366 -29.83 12.04 -0.81
N GLY A 367 -30.02 12.85 0.24
CA GLY A 367 -30.14 12.37 1.62
C GLY A 367 -28.80 12.05 2.31
N TYR A 368 -27.68 12.22 1.61
CA TYR A 368 -26.33 12.15 2.15
C TYR A 368 -25.76 13.55 2.36
N PHE A 369 -24.82 13.68 3.29
CA PHE A 369 -24.07 14.92 3.47
C PHE A 369 -22.60 14.64 3.74
N VAL A 370 -21.75 15.60 3.38
CA VAL A 370 -20.36 15.66 3.83
C VAL A 370 -20.09 17.02 4.45
N HIS A 371 -19.36 17.02 5.56
CA HIS A 371 -18.97 18.23 6.27
C HIS A 371 -17.44 18.32 6.31
N PHE A 372 -16.88 19.26 5.56
CA PHE A 372 -15.46 19.60 5.61
C PHE A 372 -15.23 20.71 6.63
N PHE A 373 -14.52 20.40 7.71
CA PHE A 373 -14.21 21.35 8.78
C PHE A 373 -12.70 21.46 8.99
N ALA A 374 -12.12 22.56 8.51
CA ALA A 374 -10.69 22.86 8.62
C ALA A 374 -10.47 24.37 8.79
N PRO A 375 -10.72 24.92 10.00
CA PRO A 375 -10.52 26.35 10.25
C PRO A 375 -9.02 26.72 10.15
N SER A 376 -8.70 27.78 9.40
CA SER A 376 -7.32 28.18 9.11
C SER A 376 -6.71 29.17 10.11
N SER A 377 -7.53 29.83 10.95
CA SER A 377 -7.10 30.93 11.82
C SER A 377 -7.06 30.56 13.31
N LEU A 378 -6.84 29.29 13.65
CA LEU A 378 -6.68 28.87 15.05
C LEU A 378 -5.22 29.01 15.49
N PRO A 379 -4.94 29.62 16.65
CA PRO A 379 -3.59 29.63 17.18
C PRO A 379 -3.15 28.18 17.47
N PRO A 380 -1.89 27.80 17.15
CA PRO A 380 -1.37 26.50 17.51
C PRO A 380 -1.53 26.25 19.01
N LEU A 381 -2.12 25.12 19.36
CA LEU A 381 -2.23 24.69 20.74
C LEU A 381 -0.85 24.22 21.22
N SER A 382 -0.47 24.71 22.40
CA SER A 382 0.68 24.19 23.13
C SER A 382 0.44 22.73 23.49
N LYS A 383 1.44 21.88 23.29
CA LYS A 383 1.34 20.44 23.57
C LYS A 383 2.44 19.95 24.51
N TYR A 384 2.15 18.83 25.18
CA TYR A 384 3.11 18.03 25.94
C TYR A 384 3.40 16.76 25.14
N ALA A 385 4.59 16.67 24.54
CA ALA A 385 4.99 15.52 23.71
C ALA A 385 5.95 14.59 24.47
N VAL A 386 5.59 13.32 24.61
CA VAL A 386 6.48 12.30 25.19
C VAL A 386 6.95 11.38 24.08
N PHE A 387 8.25 11.41 23.79
CA PHE A 387 8.87 10.55 22.79
C PHE A 387 9.40 9.28 23.47
N VAL A 388 8.80 8.14 23.17
CA VAL A 388 9.21 6.83 23.67
C VAL A 388 9.91 6.08 22.54
N LEU A 389 11.23 5.91 22.66
CA LEU A 389 12.13 5.55 21.57
C LEU A 389 12.79 4.20 21.84
N ASP A 390 12.58 3.25 20.93
CA ASP A 390 13.16 1.90 20.98
C ASP A 390 14.65 1.98 20.63
N THR A 391 15.52 1.47 21.50
CA THR A 391 16.96 1.29 21.25
C THR A 391 17.39 -0.17 21.41
N SER A 392 16.44 -1.12 21.29
CA SER A 392 16.71 -2.56 21.34
C SER A 392 17.70 -3.01 20.27
N GLY A 393 18.34 -4.17 20.47
CA GLY A 393 19.23 -4.76 19.45
C GLY A 393 18.58 -4.92 18.06
N SER A 394 17.24 -5.04 17.99
CA SER A 394 16.51 -5.10 16.72
C SER A 394 16.61 -3.81 15.89
N MET A 395 16.89 -2.66 16.54
CA MET A 395 17.05 -1.34 15.93
C MET A 395 18.39 -1.16 15.22
N ALA A 396 19.28 -2.17 15.27
CA ALA A 396 20.56 -2.13 14.58
C ALA A 396 20.45 -1.83 13.07
N GLY A 397 21.49 -1.17 12.55
CA GLY A 397 21.57 -0.72 11.16
C GLY A 397 20.78 0.56 10.89
N ASN A 398 20.12 0.63 9.73
CA ASN A 398 19.47 1.85 9.25
C ASN A 398 18.33 2.36 10.15
N LYS A 399 17.70 1.49 10.94
CA LYS A 399 16.54 1.87 11.77
C LYS A 399 16.92 2.89 12.85
N ILE A 400 18.00 2.66 13.59
CA ILE A 400 18.46 3.62 14.61
C ILE A 400 18.95 4.92 13.98
N VAL A 401 19.63 4.84 12.82
CA VAL A 401 20.10 6.03 12.08
C VAL A 401 18.92 6.89 11.61
N GLN A 402 17.88 6.26 11.05
CA GLN A 402 16.66 6.93 10.63
C GLN A 402 15.90 7.53 11.82
N LEU A 403 15.84 6.82 12.96
CA LEU A 403 15.26 7.35 14.19
C LEU A 403 15.98 8.62 14.62
N THR A 404 17.31 8.61 14.71
CA THR A 404 18.11 9.78 15.11
C THR A 404 17.92 10.95 14.14
N LYS A 405 17.90 10.69 12.83
CA LYS A 405 17.66 11.73 11.83
C LYS A 405 16.24 12.31 11.93
N ALA A 406 15.22 11.47 12.07
CA ALA A 406 13.83 11.90 12.20
C ALA A 406 13.63 12.74 13.47
N MET A 407 14.16 12.29 14.61
CA MET A 407 14.07 13.00 15.87
C MET A 407 14.78 14.36 15.84
N ASN A 408 15.91 14.46 15.15
CA ASN A 408 16.57 15.75 14.94
C ASN A 408 15.66 16.76 14.22
N SER A 409 14.92 16.34 13.19
CA SER A 409 13.96 17.19 12.51
C SER A 409 12.76 17.52 13.40
N ILE A 410 12.15 16.50 14.02
CA ILE A 410 10.95 16.67 14.88
C ILE A 410 11.23 17.65 16.02
N LEU A 411 12.37 17.52 16.70
CA LEU A 411 12.75 18.42 17.80
C LEU A 411 13.01 19.85 17.32
N SER A 412 13.48 20.03 16.08
CA SER A 412 13.67 21.37 15.50
C SER A 412 12.36 22.08 15.19
N ASP A 413 11.30 21.30 14.92
CA ASP A 413 9.98 21.81 14.55
C ASP A 413 9.04 22.03 15.76
N LEU A 414 9.50 21.72 16.98
CA LEU A 414 8.73 21.99 18.19
C LEU A 414 8.54 23.50 18.40
N ASN A 415 7.34 23.90 18.82
CA ASN A 415 7.07 25.30 19.15
C ASN A 415 7.73 25.63 20.50
N PRO A 416 8.32 26.82 20.70
CA PRO A 416 8.92 27.20 21.99
C PRO A 416 7.99 27.14 23.21
N ARG A 417 6.67 27.16 22.99
CA ARG A 417 5.67 26.98 24.06
C ARG A 417 5.40 25.52 24.40
N ASP A 418 5.78 24.60 23.53
CA ASP A 418 5.60 23.17 23.76
C ASP A 418 6.50 22.69 24.90
N TYR A 419 6.10 21.56 25.49
CA TYR A 419 6.89 20.81 26.44
C TYR A 419 7.14 19.41 25.91
N PHE A 420 8.28 18.83 26.26
CA PHE A 420 8.60 17.49 25.81
C PHE A 420 9.45 16.68 26.79
N SER A 421 9.44 15.37 26.60
CA SER A 421 10.26 14.40 27.32
C SER A 421 10.80 13.34 26.35
N ILE A 422 12.01 12.84 26.62
CA ILE A 422 12.62 11.72 25.90
C ILE A 422 12.70 10.51 26.84
N ILE A 423 12.09 9.41 26.42
CA ILE A 423 12.14 8.11 27.09
C ILE A 423 12.79 7.14 26.13
N GLU A 424 13.93 6.59 26.54
CA GLU A 424 14.60 5.51 25.84
C GLU A 424 14.17 4.17 26.44
N PHE A 425 13.93 3.16 25.60
CA PHE A 425 13.67 1.82 26.09
C PHE A 425 14.40 0.74 25.28
N ASN A 426 14.97 -0.21 26.03
CA ASN A 426 15.53 -1.47 25.55
C ASN A 426 15.25 -2.57 26.61
N THR A 427 16.28 -3.26 27.12
CA THR A 427 16.16 -4.09 28.34
C THR A 427 15.79 -3.24 29.56
N LEU A 428 16.21 -1.97 29.59
CA LEU A 428 15.87 -1.00 30.63
C LEU A 428 15.05 0.14 30.05
N VAL A 429 14.35 0.88 30.91
CA VAL A 429 13.70 2.15 30.57
C VAL A 429 14.50 3.27 31.18
N THR A 430 14.84 4.28 30.40
CA THR A 430 15.56 5.47 30.86
C THR A 430 14.75 6.72 30.50
N VAL A 431 14.37 7.48 31.52
CA VAL A 431 13.79 8.82 31.34
C VAL A 431 14.93 9.83 31.41
N HIS A 432 15.14 10.55 30.31
CA HIS A 432 16.29 11.45 30.18
C HIS A 432 16.01 12.82 30.83
N ASP A 433 16.82 13.22 31.81
CA ASP A 433 16.77 14.57 32.41
C ASP A 433 17.55 15.58 31.54
N LEU A 434 16.82 16.36 30.77
CA LEU A 434 17.39 17.37 29.85
C LEU A 434 18.00 18.58 30.58
N LYS A 435 17.70 18.78 31.87
CA LYS A 435 18.29 19.86 32.67
C LYS A 435 19.63 19.47 33.27
N ASN A 436 19.83 18.17 33.52
CA ASN A 436 21.07 17.61 34.06
C ASN A 436 21.48 16.41 33.20
N VAL A 437 22.09 16.68 32.04
CA VAL A 437 22.48 15.65 31.06
C VAL A 437 23.37 14.53 31.64
N ASN A 438 24.00 14.77 32.80
CA ASN A 438 24.85 13.80 33.50
C ASN A 438 24.12 12.95 34.57
N ASN A 439 22.83 13.18 34.85
CA ASN A 439 22.06 12.46 35.87
C ASN A 439 20.86 11.74 35.25
N GLN A 440 20.91 10.41 35.20
CA GLN A 440 19.75 9.57 34.96
C GLN A 440 18.85 9.60 36.20
N THR A 441 17.58 9.97 36.04
CA THR A 441 16.60 9.97 37.13
C THR A 441 15.30 9.34 36.66
N ASP A 442 14.63 8.59 37.54
CA ASP A 442 13.36 7.93 37.21
C ASP A 442 12.16 8.90 37.12
N ASN A 443 12.37 10.20 37.37
CA ASN A 443 11.30 11.21 37.55
C ASN A 443 11.58 12.53 36.82
N ALA A 444 12.27 12.51 35.67
CA ALA A 444 12.47 13.74 34.91
C ALA A 444 11.12 14.29 34.39
N SER A 445 10.82 15.54 34.76
CA SER A 445 9.60 16.22 34.32
C SER A 445 9.73 16.72 32.88
N PRO A 446 8.64 16.85 32.11
CA PRO A 446 8.66 17.50 30.81
C PRO A 446 9.29 18.89 30.89
N VAL A 447 10.15 19.20 29.92
CA VAL A 447 10.86 20.48 29.84
C VAL A 447 10.29 21.32 28.69
N PRO A 448 10.34 22.66 28.76
CA PRO A 448 9.94 23.49 27.63
C PRO A 448 10.87 23.24 26.43
N ALA A 449 10.35 23.38 25.21
CA ALA A 449 11.10 23.29 23.96
C ALA A 449 11.98 24.54 23.71
N SER A 450 12.82 24.89 24.69
CA SER A 450 13.83 25.94 24.55
C SER A 450 14.99 25.45 23.66
N PRO A 451 15.74 26.36 23.01
CA PRO A 451 16.90 25.99 22.20
C PRO A 451 17.92 25.12 22.97
N GLU A 452 18.11 25.38 24.26
CA GLU A 452 19.04 24.64 25.12
C GLU A 452 18.55 23.21 25.37
N ASN A 453 17.27 23.02 25.71
CA ASN A 453 16.69 21.70 25.94
C ASN A 453 16.62 20.88 24.64
N ILE A 454 16.32 21.52 23.51
CA ILE A 454 16.36 20.89 22.19
C ILE A 454 17.78 20.42 21.87
N ALA A 455 18.80 21.25 22.10
CA ALA A 455 20.19 20.87 21.87
C ALA A 455 20.62 19.71 22.78
N ALA A 456 20.25 19.73 24.06
CA ALA A 456 20.50 18.65 25.01
C ALA A 456 19.85 17.33 24.54
N ALA A 457 18.58 17.38 24.12
CA ALA A 457 17.86 16.21 23.63
C ALA A 457 18.49 15.64 22.34
N LYS A 458 18.90 16.50 21.40
CA LYS A 458 19.59 16.05 20.17
C LYS A 458 20.91 15.36 20.48
N ASN A 459 21.67 15.88 21.45
CA ASN A 459 22.92 15.26 21.90
C ASN A 459 22.67 13.85 22.47
N ILE A 460 21.68 13.71 23.37
CA ILE A 460 21.28 12.42 23.94
C ILE A 460 20.89 11.41 22.84
N ILE A 461 20.00 11.82 21.92
CA ILE A 461 19.53 10.93 20.85
C ILE A 461 20.65 10.56 19.88
N SER A 462 21.61 11.46 19.65
CA SER A 462 22.79 11.15 18.82
C SER A 462 23.70 10.07 19.43
N GLY A 463 23.64 9.90 20.75
CA GLY A 463 24.36 8.86 21.48
C GLY A 463 23.60 7.52 21.57
N PHE A 464 22.37 7.42 21.06
CA PHE A 464 21.62 6.16 21.09
C PHE A 464 22.33 5.09 20.26
N TYR A 465 22.53 3.93 20.88
CA TYR A 465 23.09 2.77 20.23
C TYR A 465 22.18 1.56 20.48
N PRO A 466 22.02 0.67 19.48
CA PRO A 466 21.24 -0.55 19.64
C PRO A 466 21.86 -1.41 20.75
N SER A 467 21.10 -1.71 21.79
CA SER A 467 21.54 -2.53 22.91
C SER A 467 20.40 -3.32 23.52
N GLY A 468 20.74 -4.32 24.34
CA GLY A 468 19.76 -5.23 24.92
C GLY A 468 19.31 -6.34 23.96
N GLY A 469 18.80 -7.43 24.53
CA GLY A 469 18.40 -8.62 23.78
C GLY A 469 18.21 -9.82 24.70
N LYS A 470 16.93 -10.18 24.88
CA LYS A 470 16.31 -11.09 25.87
C LYS A 470 16.18 -10.54 27.29
#